data_AF-A0A939I3J6-F1
#
_entry.id   AF-A0A939I3J6-F1
#
_cell.length_a   1.000
_cell.length_b   1.000
_cell.length_c   1.000
_cell.angle_alpha   90.00
_cell.angle_beta   90.00
_cell.angle_gamma   90.00
#
_symmetry.space_group_name_H-M   'P 1'
#
loop_
_entity.id
_entity.type
_entity.pdbx_description
1 polymer ?
#
loop_
_entity_poly.entity_id
_entity_poly.type
_entity_poly.pdbx_seq_one_letter_code
_entity_poly.pdbx_strand_id
1 'polypeptide(L)'
;MMDMKIKQRSDYTFKYNKKLGRHGWLRLTPAYSVKLVEEIIDNLPEDYFILDPFSGTATTGLVAAEHGISAHCFDINPFLIWLGNSKCINYSYSEIKELKISIDKVIIKCQELVDEDNWLPNIHNIQRWWCEQTLKIIGALRQALVNQFGEPRENHVSSLAWISFCRLIIETSSAAFNHVSMSFHNEVIPFEIEQIESLYLEILEAIIQSAGENISGNSSVHFVDSREPTSIGDFQYSHVVTSPPYPNRISYIRELRPYMYWTKFLDTAREAGELDWKAIGGTWGIATSRLQDWESNGIELPESLKAVVFDILQTKEKNSLLMGNYVWKYFHDMHLHLQNLRPRLKKGAVLSYIVGNSSFYGVQVHTEQLLEDSLRSLGFTNIGSKIVRKRNSKKELFEYCVYATWQETRKYEPAYFNSRAAKQIQLELF
;
A
#
# COMPACT_ATOMS: atom_id res chain seq x y z
N MET A 1 -5.02 -39.24 -2.93
CA MET A 1 -5.23 -37.79 -2.83
C MET A 1 -4.00 -37.10 -3.37
N MET A 2 -4.14 -36.39 -4.49
CA MET A 2 -3.02 -35.79 -5.21
C MET A 2 -2.59 -34.53 -4.45
N ASP A 3 -1.38 -34.59 -3.89
CA ASP A 3 -0.77 -33.52 -3.11
C ASP A 3 -0.44 -32.34 -4.04
N MET A 4 -1.40 -31.43 -4.24
CA MET A 4 -1.20 -30.21 -5.03
C MET A 4 -0.20 -29.31 -4.31
N LYS A 5 1.09 -29.47 -4.63
CA LYS A 5 2.15 -28.54 -4.22
C LYS A 5 1.82 -27.14 -4.74
N ILE A 6 1.23 -26.30 -3.88
CA ILE A 6 0.99 -24.88 -4.14
C ILE A 6 2.35 -24.21 -4.38
N LYS A 7 2.61 -23.82 -5.64
CA LYS A 7 3.88 -23.22 -6.06
C LYS A 7 3.96 -21.75 -5.62
N GLN A 8 5.18 -21.26 -5.45
CA GLN A 8 5.45 -19.82 -5.34
C GLN A 8 5.12 -19.15 -6.66
N ARG A 9 4.38 -18.03 -6.62
CA ARG A 9 3.99 -17.24 -7.80
C ARG A 9 4.48 -15.80 -7.61
N SER A 10 5.64 -15.47 -8.19
CA SER A 10 6.34 -14.18 -8.01
C SER A 10 5.70 -13.03 -8.79
N ASP A 11 4.94 -13.35 -9.83
CA ASP A 11 4.03 -12.47 -10.56
C ASP A 11 2.95 -11.85 -9.66
N TYR A 12 2.56 -12.54 -8.58
CA TYR A 12 1.66 -11.98 -7.57
C TYR A 12 2.37 -11.20 -6.44
N THR A 13 3.41 -10.43 -6.76
CA THR A 13 4.10 -9.57 -5.78
C THR A 13 4.45 -8.20 -6.33
N PHE A 14 4.77 -7.24 -5.46
CA PHE A 14 5.29 -5.92 -5.85
C PHE A 14 6.51 -5.98 -6.80
N LYS A 15 7.25 -7.11 -6.86
CA LYS A 15 8.39 -7.27 -7.79
C LYS A 15 7.96 -7.20 -9.25
N TYR A 16 6.74 -7.64 -9.57
CA TYR A 16 6.16 -7.51 -10.91
C TYR A 16 5.85 -6.04 -11.22
N ASN A 17 5.25 -5.33 -10.26
CA ASN A 17 4.87 -3.92 -10.37
C ASN A 17 6.04 -2.99 -10.74
N LYS A 18 7.29 -3.32 -10.35
CA LYS A 18 8.48 -2.52 -10.67
C LYS A 18 8.76 -2.33 -12.17
N LYS A 19 8.21 -3.20 -13.02
CA LYS A 19 8.37 -3.11 -14.49
C LYS A 19 7.09 -2.63 -15.19
N LEU A 20 6.07 -2.24 -14.44
CA LEU A 20 4.76 -1.88 -14.97
C LEU A 20 4.51 -0.39 -14.79
N GLY A 21 4.82 0.39 -15.82
CA GLY A 21 4.45 1.80 -15.97
C GLY A 21 4.40 2.58 -14.64
N ARG A 22 3.23 3.14 -14.35
CA ARG A 22 3.01 3.97 -13.15
C ARG A 22 3.04 3.20 -11.83
N HIS A 23 2.80 1.88 -11.85
CA HIS A 23 2.89 1.04 -10.65
C HIS A 23 4.32 0.93 -10.09
N GLY A 24 5.33 1.14 -10.93
CA GLY A 24 6.74 1.03 -10.58
C GLY A 24 7.39 2.28 -10.02
N TRP A 25 6.70 3.42 -9.97
CA TRP A 25 7.29 4.72 -9.62
C TRP A 25 7.98 4.75 -8.26
N LEU A 26 7.33 4.20 -7.22
CA LEU A 26 7.93 4.07 -5.90
C LEU A 26 7.67 2.68 -5.32
N ARG A 27 8.65 2.19 -4.56
CA ARG A 27 8.56 0.90 -3.90
C ARG A 27 7.80 1.02 -2.59
N LEU A 28 6.78 0.18 -2.43
CA LEU A 28 6.21 -0.21 -1.14
C LEU A 28 6.17 -1.74 -1.05
N THR A 29 7.00 -2.33 -0.20
CA THR A 29 7.18 -3.80 -0.13
C THR A 29 5.88 -4.57 0.15
N PRO A 30 4.96 -4.08 0.99
CA PRO A 30 3.66 -4.72 1.20
C PRO A 30 2.61 -4.54 0.10
N ALA A 31 2.90 -3.81 -0.99
CA ALA A 31 1.94 -3.64 -2.08
C ALA A 31 1.61 -5.00 -2.73
N TYR A 32 0.33 -5.26 -2.94
CA TYR A 32 -0.13 -6.50 -3.56
C TYR A 32 -0.09 -6.38 -5.10
N SER A 33 -0.31 -7.50 -5.78
CA SER A 33 -0.02 -7.63 -7.22
C SER A 33 -1.02 -6.93 -8.12
N VAL A 34 -0.51 -6.20 -9.12
CA VAL A 34 -1.29 -5.70 -10.26
C VAL A 34 -2.06 -6.82 -10.94
N LYS A 35 -1.38 -7.92 -11.27
CA LYS A 35 -1.98 -9.09 -11.94
C LYS A 35 -3.16 -9.68 -11.17
N LEU A 36 -3.09 -9.69 -9.83
CA LEU A 36 -4.22 -10.16 -9.03
C LEU A 36 -5.43 -9.24 -9.16
N VAL A 37 -5.21 -7.93 -9.18
CA VAL A 37 -6.29 -6.96 -9.40
C VAL A 37 -6.86 -7.14 -10.79
N GLU A 38 -6.02 -7.18 -11.83
CA GLU A 38 -6.42 -7.42 -13.22
C GLU A 38 -7.33 -8.66 -13.31
N GLU A 39 -6.90 -9.80 -12.75
CA GLU A 39 -7.69 -11.04 -12.74
C GLU A 39 -9.03 -10.92 -11.98
N ILE A 40 -9.11 -10.09 -10.94
CA ILE A 40 -10.35 -9.88 -10.16
C ILE A 40 -11.31 -8.96 -10.90
N ILE A 41 -10.80 -7.94 -11.59
CA ILE A 41 -11.63 -6.95 -12.30
C ILE A 41 -11.89 -7.34 -13.76
N ASP A 42 -11.21 -8.38 -14.26
CA ASP A 42 -11.39 -8.88 -15.61
C ASP A 42 -12.85 -9.29 -15.83
N ASN A 43 -13.44 -8.82 -16.93
CA ASN A 43 -14.85 -8.98 -17.29
C ASN A 43 -15.86 -8.26 -16.39
N LEU A 44 -15.44 -7.31 -15.55
CA LEU A 44 -16.40 -6.38 -14.92
C LEU A 44 -16.94 -5.39 -15.98
N PRO A 45 -18.25 -5.14 -16.03
CA PRO A 45 -18.85 -4.10 -16.88
C PRO A 45 -18.30 -2.68 -16.58
N GLU A 46 -18.28 -1.81 -17.59
CA GLU A 46 -17.75 -0.44 -17.49
C GLU A 46 -18.56 0.49 -16.54
N ASP A 47 -19.83 0.17 -16.23
CA ASP A 47 -20.68 0.97 -15.33
C ASP A 47 -20.43 0.67 -13.83
N TYR A 48 -19.41 -0.13 -13.53
CA TYR A 48 -19.07 -0.54 -12.18
C TYR A 48 -18.24 0.53 -11.47
N PHE A 49 -18.47 0.64 -10.17
CA PHE A 49 -17.71 1.53 -9.29
C PHE A 49 -17.03 0.69 -8.22
N ILE A 50 -15.69 0.69 -8.25
CA ILE A 50 -14.82 -0.04 -7.34
C ILE A 50 -14.48 0.85 -6.13
N LEU A 51 -14.45 0.24 -4.95
CA LEU A 51 -13.84 0.80 -3.76
C LEU A 51 -12.60 0.00 -3.37
N ASP A 52 -11.49 0.70 -3.13
CA ASP A 52 -10.35 0.16 -2.38
C ASP A 52 -10.22 0.87 -1.03
N PRO A 53 -10.75 0.31 0.06
CA PRO A 53 -10.69 0.94 1.37
C PRO A 53 -9.30 0.96 2.01
N PHE A 54 -8.28 0.29 1.44
CA PHE A 54 -6.91 0.26 1.98
C PHE A 54 -5.90 0.41 0.85
N SER A 55 -5.94 1.57 0.20
CA SER A 55 -5.39 1.75 -1.14
C SER A 55 -3.87 1.67 -1.24
N GLY A 56 -3.14 2.04 -0.18
CA GLY A 56 -1.69 1.98 -0.19
C GLY A 56 -1.12 2.84 -1.32
N THR A 57 -0.40 2.23 -2.27
CA THR A 57 0.10 2.93 -3.47
C THR A 57 -0.94 3.07 -4.59
N ALA A 58 -2.23 2.95 -4.27
CA ALA A 58 -3.37 3.00 -5.19
C ALA A 58 -3.29 1.96 -6.32
N THR A 59 -2.87 0.73 -6.01
CA THR A 59 -2.74 -0.32 -7.03
C THR A 59 -4.10 -0.62 -7.66
N THR A 60 -5.14 -0.86 -6.84
CA THR A 60 -6.49 -1.15 -7.33
C THR A 60 -7.05 -0.01 -8.18
N GLY A 61 -6.94 1.22 -7.68
CA GLY A 61 -7.47 2.40 -8.35
C GLY A 61 -6.81 2.64 -9.71
N LEU A 62 -5.49 2.50 -9.78
CA LEU A 62 -4.76 2.65 -11.04
C LEU A 62 -5.12 1.56 -12.05
N VAL A 63 -5.15 0.28 -11.64
CA VAL A 63 -5.55 -0.81 -12.55
C VAL A 63 -6.99 -0.61 -13.05
N ALA A 64 -7.90 -0.23 -12.15
CA ALA A 64 -9.29 0.06 -12.52
C ALA A 64 -9.37 1.18 -13.58
N ALA A 65 -8.64 2.27 -13.34
CA ALA A 65 -8.66 3.40 -14.25
C ALA A 65 -8.00 3.06 -15.61
N GLU A 66 -6.94 2.24 -15.63
CA GLU A 66 -6.32 1.73 -16.87
C GLU A 66 -7.31 0.87 -17.68
N HIS A 67 -8.28 0.22 -17.03
CA HIS A 67 -9.37 -0.55 -17.64
C HIS A 67 -10.63 0.27 -17.93
N GLY A 68 -10.60 1.59 -17.82
CA GLY A 68 -11.77 2.45 -18.06
C GLY A 68 -12.79 2.50 -16.91
N ILE A 69 -12.49 1.86 -15.77
CA ILE A 69 -13.40 1.73 -14.63
C ILE A 69 -13.18 2.87 -13.62
N SER A 70 -14.24 3.32 -12.98
CA SER A 70 -14.15 4.31 -11.90
C SER A 70 -13.84 3.67 -10.55
N ALA A 71 -12.94 4.29 -9.77
CA ALA A 71 -12.57 3.79 -8.44
C ALA A 71 -12.41 4.91 -7.40
N HIS A 72 -12.89 4.66 -6.19
CA HIS A 72 -12.50 5.44 -5.02
C HIS A 72 -11.55 4.62 -4.16
N CYS A 73 -10.50 5.27 -3.69
CA CYS A 73 -9.46 4.68 -2.88
C CYS A 73 -9.38 5.44 -1.54
N PHE A 74 -9.22 4.72 -0.43
CA PHE A 74 -9.07 5.33 0.90
C PHE A 74 -7.69 5.03 1.47
N ASP A 75 -7.09 6.02 2.14
CA ASP A 75 -5.91 5.85 2.97
C ASP A 75 -5.90 6.90 4.08
N ILE A 76 -5.13 6.64 5.14
CA ILE A 76 -4.89 7.58 6.25
C ILE A 76 -3.54 8.27 6.14
N ASN A 77 -2.65 7.78 5.27
CA ASN A 77 -1.31 8.31 5.09
C ASN A 77 -1.32 9.39 4.00
N PRO A 78 -1.07 10.67 4.34
CA PRO A 78 -1.14 11.77 3.38
C PRO A 78 -0.15 11.64 2.21
N PHE A 79 1.01 11.01 2.43
CA PHE A 79 1.96 10.74 1.35
C PHE A 79 1.42 9.74 0.34
N LEU A 80 0.72 8.70 0.80
CA LEU A 80 0.14 7.68 -0.08
C LEU A 80 -1.06 8.21 -0.86
N ILE A 81 -1.83 9.11 -0.27
CA ILE A 81 -2.91 9.82 -0.95
C ILE A 81 -2.34 10.68 -2.08
N TRP A 82 -1.35 11.52 -1.79
CA TRP A 82 -0.67 12.33 -2.80
C TRP A 82 -0.05 11.48 -3.92
N LEU A 83 0.66 10.41 -3.57
CA LEU A 83 1.29 9.50 -4.53
C LEU A 83 0.23 8.81 -5.40
N GLY A 84 -0.82 8.27 -4.78
CA GLY A 84 -1.88 7.55 -5.47
C GLY A 84 -2.66 8.44 -6.42
N ASN A 85 -3.02 9.66 -6.00
CA ASN A 85 -3.64 10.65 -6.87
C ASN A 85 -2.72 11.02 -8.04
N SER A 86 -1.44 11.30 -7.79
CA SER A 86 -0.47 11.61 -8.85
C SER A 86 -0.32 10.48 -9.88
N LYS A 87 -0.46 9.21 -9.45
CA LYS A 87 -0.45 8.06 -10.35
C LYS A 87 -1.69 7.94 -11.23
N CYS A 88 -2.84 8.44 -10.80
CA CYS A 88 -4.13 8.25 -11.47
C CYS A 88 -4.54 9.40 -12.40
N ILE A 89 -3.68 10.38 -12.65
CA ILE A 89 -4.00 11.59 -13.44
C ILE A 89 -3.34 11.54 -14.82
N ASN A 90 -4.02 12.02 -15.86
CA ASN A 90 -3.39 12.23 -17.17
C ASN A 90 -2.71 13.59 -17.22
N TYR A 91 -1.42 13.60 -17.57
CA TYR A 91 -0.62 14.80 -17.72
C TYR A 91 -0.58 15.21 -19.20
N SER A 92 -0.92 16.46 -19.50
CA SER A 92 -0.88 16.98 -20.86
C SER A 92 0.55 17.16 -21.37
N TYR A 93 0.70 17.13 -22.69
CA TYR A 93 2.00 17.39 -23.33
C TYR A 93 2.60 18.76 -22.94
N SER A 94 1.76 19.79 -22.81
CA SER A 94 2.19 21.13 -22.37
C SER A 94 2.73 21.12 -20.96
N GLU A 95 2.04 20.46 -20.02
CA GLU A 95 2.49 20.35 -18.62
C GLU A 95 3.83 19.63 -18.53
N ILE A 96 4.00 18.52 -19.26
CA ILE A 96 5.27 17.77 -19.30
C ILE A 96 6.41 18.63 -19.88
N LYS A 97 6.13 19.40 -20.94
CA LYS A 97 7.12 20.30 -21.54
C LYS A 97 7.55 21.40 -20.56
N GLU A 98 6.60 22.01 -19.87
CA GLU A 98 6.86 23.03 -18.85
C GLU A 98 7.63 22.47 -17.65
N LEU A 99 7.32 21.24 -17.24
CA LEU A 99 8.07 20.52 -16.21
C LEU A 99 9.53 20.38 -16.62
N LYS A 100 9.83 19.87 -17.82
CA LYS A 100 11.20 19.68 -18.30
C LYS A 100 12.01 20.98 -18.28
N ILE A 101 11.45 22.08 -18.78
CA ILE A 101 12.08 23.41 -18.74
C ILE A 101 12.34 23.87 -17.30
N SER A 102 11.41 23.60 -16.39
CA SER A 102 11.55 23.96 -14.98
C SER A 102 12.63 23.12 -14.29
N ILE A 103 12.79 21.86 -14.68
CA ILE A 103 13.84 20.97 -14.16
C ILE A 103 15.23 21.41 -14.58
N ASP A 104 15.42 21.90 -15.82
CA ASP A 104 16.71 22.46 -16.23
C ASP A 104 17.17 23.60 -15.29
N LYS A 105 16.22 24.44 -14.85
CA LYS A 105 16.49 25.50 -13.86
C LYS A 105 16.79 24.94 -12.47
N VAL A 106 16.12 23.87 -12.07
CA VAL A 106 16.36 23.18 -10.79
C VAL A 106 17.77 22.61 -10.73
N ILE A 107 18.25 21.99 -11.82
CA ILE A 107 19.61 21.43 -11.88
C ILE A 107 20.66 22.53 -11.74
N ILE A 108 20.53 23.62 -12.52
CA ILE A 108 21.42 24.78 -12.39
C ILE A 108 21.40 25.33 -10.96
N LYS A 109 20.20 25.48 -10.37
CA LYS A 109 20.07 26.02 -9.02
C LYS A 109 20.65 25.07 -7.96
N CYS A 110 20.57 23.75 -8.16
CA CYS A 110 21.16 22.76 -7.26
C CYS A 110 22.68 22.95 -7.14
N GLN A 111 23.37 23.22 -8.26
CA GLN A 111 24.82 23.46 -8.28
C GLN A 111 25.20 24.71 -7.48
N GLU A 112 24.40 25.77 -7.54
CA GLU A 112 24.62 26.98 -6.75
C GLU A 112 24.41 26.75 -5.25
N LEU A 113 23.48 25.86 -4.89
CA LEU A 113 23.08 25.63 -3.51
C LEU A 113 23.94 24.58 -2.78
N VAL A 114 24.73 23.76 -3.47
CA VAL A 114 25.39 22.56 -2.87
C VAL A 114 26.27 22.87 -1.65
N ASP A 115 26.92 24.03 -1.64
CA ASP A 115 27.80 24.49 -0.56
C ASP A 115 27.08 25.34 0.50
N GLU A 116 25.79 25.61 0.31
CA GLU A 116 24.95 26.30 1.29
C GLU A 116 24.44 25.37 2.40
N ASP A 117 24.01 25.96 3.52
CA ASP A 117 23.38 25.23 4.63
C ASP A 117 21.91 24.89 4.31
N ASN A 118 21.74 23.90 3.44
CA ASN A 118 20.42 23.45 3.02
C ASN A 118 19.71 22.66 4.10
N TRP A 119 18.39 22.82 4.18
CA TRP A 119 17.56 22.04 5.09
C TRP A 119 17.69 20.54 4.84
N LEU A 120 17.85 19.77 5.93
CA LEU A 120 17.81 18.32 5.95
C LEU A 120 16.68 17.84 6.87
N PRO A 121 16.05 16.70 6.58
CA PRO A 121 15.00 16.17 7.43
C PRO A 121 15.54 15.67 8.78
N ASN A 122 14.71 15.77 9.81
CA ASN A 122 15.01 15.26 11.15
C ASN A 122 14.85 13.73 11.23
N ILE A 123 15.72 13.00 10.54
CA ILE A 123 15.81 11.55 10.59
C ILE A 123 16.90 11.16 11.59
N HIS A 124 16.54 10.39 12.61
CA HIS A 124 17.50 9.86 13.58
C HIS A 124 18.59 9.03 12.87
N ASN A 125 19.87 9.36 13.14
CA ASN A 125 21.03 8.79 12.46
C ASN A 125 20.93 8.84 10.92
N ILE A 126 20.59 10.02 10.37
CA ILE A 126 20.48 10.21 8.92
C ILE A 126 21.74 9.78 8.15
N GLN A 127 22.92 9.92 8.75
CA GLN A 127 24.21 9.49 8.17
C GLN A 127 24.33 7.97 7.98
N ARG A 128 23.45 7.18 8.61
CA ARG A 128 23.34 5.75 8.33
C ARG A 128 22.81 5.49 6.93
N TRP A 129 21.98 6.39 6.41
CA TRP A 129 21.32 6.27 5.11
C TRP A 129 22.19 6.82 3.98
N TRP A 130 22.82 7.97 4.20
CA TRP A 130 23.59 8.70 3.19
C TRP A 130 24.85 9.28 3.84
N CYS A 131 25.97 9.36 3.11
CA CYS A 131 27.14 10.06 3.62
C CYS A 131 26.92 11.58 3.58
N GLU A 132 27.77 12.35 4.26
CA GLU A 132 27.62 13.81 4.36
C GLU A 132 27.65 14.51 3.00
N GLN A 133 28.53 14.08 2.09
CA GLN A 133 28.63 14.62 0.74
C GLN A 133 27.33 14.44 -0.04
N THR A 134 26.82 13.20 -0.09
CA THR A 134 25.54 12.90 -0.74
C THR A 134 24.38 13.66 -0.10
N LEU A 135 24.37 13.82 1.22
CA LEU A 135 23.34 14.60 1.93
C LEU A 135 23.31 16.06 1.52
N LYS A 136 24.48 16.71 1.36
CA LYS A 136 24.55 18.11 0.90
C LYS A 136 23.93 18.27 -0.48
N ILE A 137 24.26 17.37 -1.41
CA ILE A 137 23.74 17.40 -2.78
C ILE A 137 22.23 17.15 -2.80
N ILE A 138 21.74 16.14 -2.07
CA ILE A 138 20.30 15.85 -1.98
C ILE A 138 19.55 17.03 -1.33
N GLY A 139 20.13 17.63 -0.28
CA GLY A 139 19.59 18.82 0.37
C GLY A 139 19.45 20.01 -0.58
N ALA A 140 20.50 20.29 -1.36
CA ALA A 140 20.51 21.34 -2.38
C ALA A 140 19.48 21.09 -3.50
N LEU A 141 19.40 19.86 -4.00
CA LEU A 141 18.41 19.48 -5.02
C LEU A 141 16.98 19.65 -4.48
N ARG A 142 16.72 19.20 -3.25
CA ARG A 142 15.44 19.40 -2.58
C ARG A 142 15.11 20.89 -2.45
N GLN A 143 16.06 21.71 -2.02
CA GLN A 143 15.85 23.16 -1.87
C GLN A 143 15.59 23.83 -3.22
N ALA A 144 16.29 23.43 -4.28
CA ALA A 144 16.03 23.89 -5.64
C ALA A 144 14.61 23.52 -6.12
N LEU A 145 14.16 22.28 -5.85
CA LEU A 145 12.78 21.86 -6.13
C LEU A 145 11.74 22.70 -5.36
N VAL A 146 11.97 22.97 -4.08
CA VAL A 146 11.09 23.84 -3.28
C VAL A 146 11.07 25.27 -3.82
N ASN A 147 12.22 25.82 -4.21
CA ASN A 147 12.29 27.17 -4.78
C ASN A 147 11.48 27.27 -6.10
N GLN A 148 11.48 26.21 -6.91
CA GLN A 148 10.80 26.18 -8.20
C GLN A 148 9.31 25.83 -8.10
N PHE A 149 8.94 24.86 -7.25
CA PHE A 149 7.60 24.27 -7.22
C PHE A 149 6.87 24.40 -5.87
N GLY A 150 7.57 24.80 -4.81
CA GLY A 150 7.11 24.64 -3.43
C GLY A 150 7.14 23.18 -2.96
N GLU A 151 6.66 22.95 -1.74
CA GLU A 151 6.45 21.59 -1.20
C GLU A 151 5.46 20.79 -2.08
N PRO A 152 5.49 19.45 -2.08
CA PRO A 152 4.60 18.62 -2.90
C PRO A 152 3.11 18.97 -2.69
N ARG A 153 2.37 19.03 -3.80
CA ARG A 153 0.92 19.32 -3.81
C ARG A 153 0.20 18.31 -4.69
N GLU A 154 -1.07 18.07 -4.40
CA GLU A 154 -1.92 17.21 -5.22
C GLU A 154 -2.20 17.83 -6.59
N ASN A 155 -2.45 16.97 -7.59
CA ASN A 155 -2.94 17.32 -8.92
C ASN A 155 -2.09 18.35 -9.69
N HIS A 156 -0.78 18.33 -9.50
CA HIS A 156 0.15 19.21 -10.21
C HIS A 156 1.25 18.39 -10.91
N VAL A 157 1.70 18.83 -12.08
CA VAL A 157 2.74 18.13 -12.86
C VAL A 157 4.08 18.03 -12.12
N SER A 158 4.35 18.96 -11.19
CA SER A 158 5.53 18.89 -10.31
C SER A 158 5.52 17.68 -9.38
N SER A 159 4.40 16.97 -9.22
CA SER A 159 4.40 15.67 -8.55
C SER A 159 5.38 14.69 -9.19
N LEU A 160 5.53 14.71 -10.52
CA LEU A 160 6.49 13.85 -11.21
C LEU A 160 7.93 14.17 -10.77
N ALA A 161 8.29 15.44 -10.60
CA ALA A 161 9.60 15.85 -10.08
C ALA A 161 9.86 15.36 -8.65
N TRP A 162 8.85 15.45 -7.79
CA TRP A 162 8.93 15.02 -6.39
C TRP A 162 8.95 13.50 -6.24
N ILE A 163 8.23 12.77 -7.09
CA ILE A 163 8.27 11.30 -7.15
C ILE A 163 9.65 10.85 -7.64
N SER A 164 10.23 11.51 -8.65
CA SER A 164 11.60 11.27 -9.09
C SER A 164 12.61 11.51 -7.98
N PHE A 165 12.44 12.60 -7.21
CA PHE A 165 13.27 12.90 -6.07
C PHE A 165 13.15 11.81 -4.98
N CYS A 166 11.93 11.35 -4.69
CA CYS A 166 11.69 10.25 -3.76
C CYS A 166 12.40 8.95 -4.21
N ARG A 167 12.40 8.65 -5.51
CA ARG A 167 13.08 7.47 -6.03
C ARG A 167 14.61 7.64 -5.94
N LEU A 168 15.13 8.81 -6.29
CA LEU A 168 16.56 9.16 -6.18
C LEU A 168 17.08 8.97 -4.75
N ILE A 169 16.39 9.50 -3.74
CA ILE A 169 16.89 9.41 -2.34
C ILE A 169 17.03 7.96 -1.89
N ILE A 170 16.18 7.05 -2.34
CA ILE A 170 16.30 5.63 -1.98
C ILE A 170 17.40 4.95 -2.78
N GLU A 171 17.51 5.21 -4.08
CA GLU A 171 18.56 4.62 -4.94
C GLU A 171 19.97 5.06 -4.54
N THR A 172 20.09 6.22 -3.91
CA THR A 172 21.36 6.76 -3.37
C THR A 172 21.57 6.48 -1.88
N SER A 173 20.61 5.79 -1.24
CA SER A 173 20.73 5.41 0.17
C SER A 173 21.37 4.04 0.35
N SER A 174 21.87 3.79 1.56
CA SER A 174 22.30 2.46 2.01
C SER A 174 21.12 1.55 2.40
N ALA A 175 19.86 1.93 2.15
CA ALA A 175 18.71 1.11 2.51
C ALA A 175 18.69 -0.21 1.71
N ALA A 176 18.70 -1.33 2.44
CA ALA A 176 18.63 -2.67 1.89
C ALA A 176 17.23 -3.25 2.08
N PHE A 177 16.66 -3.81 1.02
CA PHE A 177 15.30 -4.35 1.06
C PHE A 177 15.25 -5.87 0.86
N ASN A 178 16.24 -6.55 1.46
CA ASN A 178 16.42 -8.00 1.34
C ASN A 178 15.57 -8.79 2.36
N HIS A 179 14.89 -8.09 3.27
CA HIS A 179 14.04 -8.67 4.32
C HIS A 179 12.60 -8.14 4.24
N VAL A 180 11.72 -8.75 5.04
CA VAL A 180 10.28 -8.38 5.15
C VAL A 180 10.10 -6.93 5.64
N SER A 181 11.10 -6.40 6.35
CA SER A 181 11.22 -4.97 6.68
C SER A 181 12.52 -4.39 6.13
N MET A 182 12.54 -3.09 5.89
CA MET A 182 13.71 -2.32 5.52
C MET A 182 14.89 -2.53 6.49
N SER A 183 16.06 -2.74 5.91
CA SER A 183 17.36 -2.94 6.54
C SER A 183 18.40 -2.01 5.91
N PHE A 184 19.68 -2.16 6.23
CA PHE A 184 20.75 -1.32 5.69
C PHE A 184 21.93 -2.18 5.21
N HIS A 185 22.56 -1.76 4.12
CA HIS A 185 23.89 -2.22 3.75
C HIS A 185 24.92 -1.74 4.77
N ASN A 186 26.05 -2.45 4.85
CA ASN A 186 27.13 -2.11 5.79
C ASN A 186 27.88 -0.86 5.36
N GLU A 187 27.95 -0.61 4.05
CA GLU A 187 28.68 0.51 3.47
C GLU A 187 27.70 1.59 3.01
N VAL A 188 28.11 2.84 3.20
CA VAL A 188 27.41 4.03 2.72
C VAL A 188 28.24 4.61 1.59
N ILE A 189 27.70 4.56 0.37
CA ILE A 189 28.42 4.92 -0.85
C ILE A 189 28.29 6.43 -1.10
N PRO A 190 29.41 7.17 -1.31
CA PRO A 190 29.36 8.56 -1.72
C PRO A 190 28.95 8.70 -3.19
N PHE A 191 28.21 9.77 -3.47
CA PHE A 191 27.84 10.17 -4.82
C PHE A 191 28.30 11.60 -5.07
N GLU A 192 28.87 11.83 -6.25
CA GLU A 192 29.21 13.16 -6.76
C GLU A 192 27.98 13.86 -7.35
N ILE A 193 28.06 15.18 -7.49
CA ILE A 193 26.93 15.98 -7.96
C ILE A 193 26.47 15.55 -9.37
N GLU A 194 27.41 15.28 -10.28
CA GLU A 194 27.10 14.85 -11.64
C GLU A 194 26.40 13.48 -11.67
N GLN A 195 26.73 12.60 -10.72
CA GLN A 195 26.07 11.28 -10.60
C GLN A 195 24.64 11.44 -10.09
N ILE A 196 24.41 12.32 -9.13
CA ILE A 196 23.07 12.63 -8.60
C ILE A 196 22.20 13.28 -9.68
N GLU A 197 22.74 14.27 -10.40
CA GLU A 197 22.03 14.95 -11.50
C GLU A 197 21.66 13.96 -12.61
N SER A 198 22.62 13.16 -13.07
CA SER A 198 22.38 12.15 -14.12
C SER A 198 21.32 11.15 -13.68
N LEU A 199 21.43 10.61 -12.46
CA LEU A 199 20.46 9.64 -11.94
C LEU A 199 19.06 10.25 -11.78
N TYR A 200 18.98 11.49 -11.29
CA TYR A 200 17.69 12.19 -11.16
C TYR A 200 17.01 12.38 -12.51
N LEU A 201 17.75 12.81 -13.54
CA LEU A 201 17.24 13.02 -14.89
C LEU A 201 16.82 11.69 -15.55
N GLU A 202 17.59 10.61 -15.38
CA GLU A 202 17.22 9.27 -15.87
C GLU A 202 15.92 8.77 -15.21
N ILE A 203 15.81 8.93 -13.89
CA ILE A 203 14.60 8.58 -13.14
C ILE A 203 13.40 9.39 -13.64
N LEU A 204 13.58 10.70 -13.81
CA LEU A 204 12.54 11.61 -14.27
C LEU A 204 12.04 11.23 -15.67
N GLU A 205 12.94 10.95 -16.61
CA GLU A 205 12.54 10.56 -17.96
C GLU A 205 11.75 9.24 -17.95
N ALA A 206 12.16 8.25 -17.15
CA ALA A 206 11.42 7.00 -17.02
C ALA A 206 10.01 7.21 -16.42
N ILE A 207 9.87 8.12 -15.44
CA ILE A 207 8.58 8.48 -14.85
C ILE A 207 7.71 9.23 -15.86
N ILE A 208 8.26 10.21 -16.59
CA ILE A 208 7.53 10.95 -17.63
C ILE A 208 7.06 10.02 -18.75
N GLN A 209 7.93 9.10 -19.20
CA GLN A 209 7.59 8.14 -20.25
C GLN A 209 6.40 7.28 -19.85
N SER A 210 6.39 6.74 -18.62
CA SER A 210 5.29 5.93 -18.10
C SER A 210 4.04 6.75 -17.74
N ALA A 211 4.19 8.03 -17.43
CA ALA A 211 3.07 8.96 -17.25
C ALA A 211 2.36 9.29 -18.58
N GLY A 212 3.03 9.12 -19.72
CA GLY A 212 2.48 9.37 -21.05
C GLY A 212 1.43 8.36 -21.52
N GLU A 213 1.31 7.22 -20.84
CA GLU A 213 0.22 6.26 -21.06
C GLU A 213 -1.07 6.85 -20.48
N ASN A 214 -2.03 7.17 -21.36
CA ASN A 214 -3.31 7.75 -20.96
C ASN A 214 -4.19 6.69 -20.29
N ILE A 215 -4.74 7.08 -19.14
CA ILE A 215 -5.72 6.33 -18.39
C ILE A 215 -7.12 6.75 -18.88
N SER A 216 -8.00 5.78 -19.19
CA SER A 216 -9.35 6.04 -19.71
C SER A 216 -10.41 6.18 -18.63
N GLY A 217 -10.23 5.53 -17.48
CA GLY A 217 -11.10 5.59 -16.31
C GLY A 217 -10.75 6.73 -15.36
N ASN A 218 -11.42 6.76 -14.20
CA ASN A 218 -11.22 7.81 -13.20
C ASN A 218 -11.00 7.18 -11.82
N SER A 219 -9.85 7.47 -11.20
CA SER A 219 -9.56 7.00 -9.84
C SER A 219 -9.02 8.14 -8.98
N SER A 220 -9.55 8.23 -7.76
CA SER A 220 -9.11 9.20 -6.75
C SER A 220 -8.89 8.54 -5.40
N VAL A 221 -7.87 9.02 -4.69
CA VAL A 221 -7.53 8.62 -3.32
C VAL A 221 -7.96 9.71 -2.35
N HIS A 222 -8.62 9.33 -1.28
CA HIS A 222 -9.19 10.23 -0.28
C HIS A 222 -8.64 9.92 1.11
N PHE A 223 -8.46 10.99 1.91
CA PHE A 223 -8.14 10.88 3.33
C PHE A 223 -9.34 10.35 4.10
N VAL A 224 -9.36 9.04 4.36
CA VAL A 224 -10.46 8.35 5.02
C VAL A 224 -9.91 7.23 5.90
N ASP A 225 -10.36 7.19 7.15
CA ASP A 225 -10.16 6.03 8.00
C ASP A 225 -11.14 4.94 7.59
N SER A 226 -10.62 3.80 7.13
CA SER A 226 -11.43 2.71 6.60
C SER A 226 -12.40 2.13 7.64
N ARG A 227 -12.15 2.31 8.94
CA ARG A 227 -13.10 1.90 9.99
C ARG A 227 -14.37 2.73 9.99
N GLU A 228 -14.29 3.97 9.50
CA GLU A 228 -15.40 4.93 9.46
C GLU A 228 -15.49 5.53 8.05
N PRO A 229 -15.80 4.72 7.02
CA PRO A 229 -15.78 5.17 5.63
C PRO A 229 -16.80 6.28 5.40
N THR A 230 -16.30 7.48 5.11
CA THR A 230 -17.12 8.66 4.80
C THR A 230 -17.74 8.55 3.40
N SER A 231 -18.80 9.31 3.17
CA SER A 231 -19.40 9.40 1.84
C SER A 231 -18.53 10.31 0.99
N ILE A 232 -18.07 9.81 -0.15
CA ILE A 232 -17.53 10.66 -1.20
C ILE A 232 -18.68 10.83 -2.19
N GLY A 233 -19.44 11.91 -2.07
CA GLY A 233 -20.70 12.10 -2.80
C GLY A 233 -21.79 11.08 -2.44
N ASP A 234 -22.85 11.03 -3.26
CA ASP A 234 -24.00 10.12 -3.09
C ASP A 234 -23.81 8.83 -3.91
N PHE A 235 -22.69 8.13 -3.70
CA PHE A 235 -22.37 6.90 -4.43
C PHE A 235 -22.39 5.67 -3.52
N GLN A 236 -22.85 4.56 -4.09
CA GLN A 236 -22.66 3.23 -3.54
C GLN A 236 -21.79 2.41 -4.49
N TYR A 237 -20.93 1.58 -3.91
CA TYR A 237 -19.96 0.78 -4.64
C TYR A 237 -20.55 -0.58 -4.97
N SER A 238 -20.27 -1.03 -6.19
CA SER A 238 -20.63 -2.37 -6.67
C SER A 238 -19.60 -3.42 -6.29
N HIS A 239 -18.34 -3.01 -6.15
CA HIS A 239 -17.20 -3.91 -5.97
C HIS A 239 -16.26 -3.32 -4.92
N VAL A 240 -15.73 -4.20 -4.08
CA VAL A 240 -14.65 -3.86 -3.15
C VAL A 240 -13.48 -4.76 -3.47
N VAL A 241 -12.35 -4.19 -3.85
CA VAL A 241 -11.13 -4.94 -4.16
C VAL A 241 -9.99 -4.27 -3.41
N THR A 242 -9.36 -5.01 -2.50
CA THR A 242 -8.40 -4.40 -1.57
C THR A 242 -7.47 -5.44 -0.94
N SER A 243 -6.35 -4.95 -0.41
CA SER A 243 -5.45 -5.72 0.43
C SER A 243 -5.20 -4.94 1.74
N PRO A 244 -6.00 -5.17 2.80
CA PRO A 244 -5.76 -4.51 4.08
C PRO A 244 -4.40 -4.91 4.67
N PRO A 245 -3.88 -4.15 5.65
CA PRO A 245 -2.70 -4.56 6.39
C PRO A 245 -2.86 -5.97 6.97
N TYR A 246 -1.88 -6.85 6.79
CA TYR A 246 -1.95 -8.20 7.38
C TYR A 246 -1.62 -8.18 8.88
N PRO A 247 -2.17 -9.10 9.70
CA PRO A 247 -1.96 -9.13 11.15
C PRO A 247 -0.56 -9.68 11.49
N ASN A 248 0.48 -8.87 11.25
CA ASN A 248 1.88 -9.26 11.45
C ASN A 248 2.77 -8.13 12.03
N ARG A 249 2.15 -7.05 12.52
CA ARG A 249 2.83 -5.86 13.09
C ARG A 249 3.87 -5.19 12.19
N ILE A 250 3.80 -5.36 10.87
CA ILE A 250 4.61 -4.56 9.95
C ILE A 250 4.09 -3.12 9.96
N SER A 251 4.98 -2.16 10.21
CA SER A 251 4.70 -0.74 10.07
C SER A 251 4.93 -0.30 8.62
N TYR A 252 3.84 0.06 7.94
CA TYR A 252 3.87 0.61 6.58
C TYR A 252 4.45 2.03 6.60
N ILE A 253 4.19 2.78 7.68
CA ILE A 253 4.74 4.11 7.90
C ILE A 253 6.26 4.07 7.97
N ARG A 254 6.85 3.07 8.66
CA ARG A 254 8.30 2.92 8.77
C ARG A 254 8.99 2.76 7.41
N GLU A 255 8.38 2.02 6.48
CA GLU A 255 8.91 1.84 5.12
C GLU A 255 8.89 3.15 4.30
N LEU A 256 7.99 4.07 4.64
CA LEU A 256 7.76 5.32 3.91
C LEU A 256 8.44 6.53 4.55
N ARG A 257 8.99 6.39 5.77
CA ARG A 257 9.62 7.48 6.52
C ARG A 257 10.59 8.31 5.69
N PRO A 258 11.55 7.74 4.93
CA PRO A 258 12.47 8.55 4.13
C PRO A 258 11.73 9.49 3.20
N TYR A 259 10.78 8.96 2.43
CA TYR A 259 9.98 9.78 1.52
C TYR A 259 9.24 10.86 2.30
N MET A 260 8.47 10.48 3.32
CA MET A 260 7.60 11.38 4.08
C MET A 260 8.36 12.51 4.78
N TYR A 261 9.54 12.24 5.34
CA TYR A 261 10.38 13.26 5.95
C TYR A 261 10.97 14.21 4.91
N TRP A 262 11.54 13.68 3.83
CA TRP A 262 12.13 14.50 2.77
C TRP A 262 11.10 15.40 2.05
N THR A 263 9.84 14.97 2.02
CA THR A 263 8.70 15.68 1.42
C THR A 263 7.82 16.43 2.43
N LYS A 264 8.20 16.46 3.72
CA LYS A 264 7.45 17.12 4.82
C LYS A 264 5.99 16.66 5.00
N PHE A 265 5.66 15.43 4.59
CA PHE A 265 4.45 14.77 5.11
C PHE A 265 4.63 14.28 6.55
N LEU A 266 5.87 14.26 7.05
CA LEU A 266 6.23 14.11 8.45
C LEU A 266 7.34 15.09 8.81
N ASP A 267 7.18 15.75 9.95
CA ASP A 267 8.22 16.59 10.56
C ASP A 267 8.77 15.96 11.84
N THR A 268 7.94 15.17 12.55
CA THR A 268 8.31 14.60 13.85
C THR A 268 8.13 13.09 13.95
N ALA A 269 8.95 12.44 14.79
CA ALA A 269 8.80 11.01 15.08
C ALA A 269 7.45 10.67 15.75
N ARG A 270 6.84 11.65 16.42
CA ARG A 270 5.52 11.49 17.06
C ARG A 270 4.42 11.32 16.03
N GLU A 271 4.39 12.13 14.98
CA GLU A 271 3.41 12.01 13.88
C GLU A 271 3.44 10.61 13.25
N ALA A 272 4.64 10.07 13.00
CA ALA A 272 4.80 8.71 12.49
C ALA A 272 4.16 7.68 13.45
N GLY A 273 4.37 7.83 14.76
CA GLY A 273 3.78 6.98 15.79
C GLY A 273 2.25 7.10 15.89
N GLU A 274 1.70 8.29 15.67
CA GLU A 274 0.24 8.50 15.64
C GLU A 274 -0.40 7.87 14.39
N LEU A 275 0.26 7.93 13.22
CA LEU A 275 -0.18 7.21 12.03
C LEU A 275 -0.13 5.69 12.24
N ASP A 276 0.94 5.17 12.86
CA ASP A 276 1.05 3.75 13.22
C ASP A 276 -0.07 3.29 14.18
N TRP A 277 -0.54 4.18 15.08
CA TRP A 277 -1.67 3.89 15.97
C TRP A 277 -3.02 3.92 15.24
N LYS A 278 -3.19 4.87 14.32
CA LYS A 278 -4.39 4.98 13.49
C LYS A 278 -4.52 3.79 12.53
N ALA A 279 -3.42 3.20 12.06
CA ALA A 279 -3.47 1.99 11.24
C ALA A 279 -4.16 0.82 11.96
N ILE A 280 -4.78 -0.08 11.18
CA ILE A 280 -5.47 -1.28 11.69
C ILE A 280 -4.57 -2.06 12.66
N GLY A 281 -5.09 -2.33 13.85
CA GLY A 281 -4.42 -3.05 14.93
C GLY A 281 -3.41 -2.24 15.74
N GLY A 282 -2.94 -1.07 15.27
CA GLY A 282 -1.88 -0.30 15.94
C GLY A 282 -0.52 -1.01 15.88
N THR A 283 0.32 -0.67 14.91
CA THR A 283 1.42 -1.56 14.50
C THR A 283 2.72 -1.40 15.30
N TRP A 284 3.18 -0.17 15.51
CA TRP A 284 4.53 0.11 16.03
C TRP A 284 4.60 1.39 16.88
N GLY A 285 5.75 1.59 17.55
CA GLY A 285 6.04 2.82 18.29
C GLY A 285 5.08 3.04 19.46
N ILE A 286 4.40 4.19 19.47
CA ILE A 286 3.42 4.57 20.50
C ILE A 286 2.28 3.54 20.59
N ALA A 287 1.96 2.84 19.50
CA ALA A 287 0.96 1.77 19.51
C ALA A 287 1.34 0.63 20.47
N THR A 288 2.63 0.35 20.68
CA THR A 288 3.07 -0.71 21.58
C THR A 288 2.67 -0.45 23.03
N SER A 289 2.83 0.78 23.53
CA SER A 289 2.40 1.13 24.88
C SER A 289 0.88 1.20 24.97
N ARG A 290 0.21 1.83 24.00
CA ARG A 290 -1.26 1.95 23.98
C ARG A 290 -1.98 0.60 23.91
N LEU A 291 -1.37 -0.40 23.28
CA LEU A 291 -1.93 -1.75 23.19
C LEU A 291 -1.91 -2.52 24.51
N GLN A 292 -1.07 -2.14 25.48
CA GLN A 292 -1.07 -2.81 26.79
C GLN A 292 -2.36 -2.54 27.55
N ASP A 293 -2.90 -1.33 27.41
CA ASP A 293 -4.11 -0.85 28.10
C ASP A 293 -5.32 -0.78 27.15
N TRP A 294 -5.24 -1.36 25.95
CA TRP A 294 -6.34 -1.32 24.99
C TRP A 294 -7.45 -2.29 25.39
N GLU A 295 -8.68 -1.80 25.36
CA GLU A 295 -9.89 -2.59 25.60
C GLU A 295 -10.88 -2.40 24.43
N SER A 296 -11.70 -3.42 24.17
CA SER A 296 -12.75 -3.33 23.17
C SER A 296 -13.88 -2.43 23.66
N ASN A 297 -14.44 -1.61 22.76
CA ASN A 297 -15.58 -0.73 23.03
C ASN A 297 -16.95 -1.45 23.11
N GLY A 298 -16.96 -2.75 23.45
CA GLY A 298 -18.19 -3.54 23.58
C GLY A 298 -18.77 -4.08 22.27
N ILE A 299 -18.07 -3.93 21.13
CA ILE A 299 -18.45 -4.58 19.88
C ILE A 299 -18.36 -6.10 20.04
N GLU A 300 -19.44 -6.81 19.69
CA GLU A 300 -19.48 -8.26 19.72
C GLU A 300 -18.65 -8.83 18.56
N LEU A 301 -17.61 -9.59 18.91
CA LEU A 301 -16.71 -10.23 17.95
C LEU A 301 -16.94 -11.74 17.90
N PRO A 302 -16.65 -12.42 16.77
CA PRO A 302 -16.81 -13.86 16.64
C PRO A 302 -16.06 -14.65 17.71
N GLU A 303 -16.64 -15.75 18.17
CA GLU A 303 -16.07 -16.51 19.29
C GLU A 303 -14.78 -17.25 18.93
N SER A 304 -14.60 -17.55 17.64
CA SER A 304 -13.35 -18.06 17.08
C SER A 304 -12.17 -17.11 17.33
N LEU A 305 -12.40 -15.79 17.31
CA LEU A 305 -11.35 -14.82 17.62
C LEU A 305 -10.94 -14.90 19.10
N LYS A 306 -11.91 -14.97 20.02
CA LYS A 306 -11.61 -15.00 21.45
C LYS A 306 -10.80 -16.24 21.81
N ALA A 307 -11.09 -17.38 21.18
CA ALA A 307 -10.29 -18.61 21.33
C ALA A 307 -8.84 -18.42 20.88
N VAL A 308 -8.61 -17.85 19.69
CA VAL A 308 -7.25 -17.58 19.17
C VAL A 308 -6.49 -16.61 20.08
N VAL A 309 -7.14 -15.54 20.55
CA VAL A 309 -6.52 -14.59 21.48
C VAL A 309 -6.18 -15.27 22.81
N PHE A 310 -7.08 -16.09 23.34
CA PHE A 310 -6.84 -16.87 24.56
C PHE A 310 -5.61 -17.77 24.41
N ASP A 311 -5.49 -18.50 23.30
CA ASP A 311 -4.35 -19.38 23.03
C ASP A 311 -3.03 -18.61 23.00
N ILE A 312 -3.01 -17.42 22.37
CA ILE A 312 -1.82 -16.54 22.36
C ILE A 312 -1.44 -16.13 23.79
N LEU A 313 -2.41 -15.75 24.62
CA LEU A 313 -2.18 -15.37 26.01
C LEU A 313 -1.63 -16.53 26.84
N GLN A 314 -2.11 -17.76 26.59
CA GLN A 314 -1.67 -18.97 27.29
C GLN A 314 -0.25 -19.43 26.95
N THR A 315 0.37 -18.93 25.88
CA THR A 315 1.77 -19.24 25.55
C THR A 315 2.76 -18.81 26.63
N LYS A 316 2.38 -17.83 27.48
CA LYS A 316 3.22 -17.28 28.56
C LYS A 316 4.59 -16.76 28.09
N GLU A 317 4.72 -16.47 26.79
CA GLU A 317 5.87 -15.81 26.20
C GLU A 317 5.96 -14.35 26.67
N LYS A 318 7.17 -13.76 26.65
CA LYS A 318 7.45 -12.44 27.23
C LYS A 318 6.46 -11.33 26.82
N ASN A 319 5.98 -11.34 25.57
CA ASN A 319 5.04 -10.35 25.07
C ASN A 319 3.69 -10.96 24.66
N SER A 320 3.25 -12.06 25.29
CA SER A 320 1.98 -12.72 24.98
C SER A 320 0.78 -11.78 25.12
N LEU A 321 0.70 -10.99 26.19
CA LEU A 321 -0.34 -9.96 26.41
C LEU A 321 -0.39 -8.96 25.25
N LEU A 322 0.76 -8.40 24.89
CA LEU A 322 0.90 -7.41 23.82
C LEU A 322 0.52 -7.99 22.45
N MET A 323 0.85 -9.25 22.16
CA MET A 323 0.47 -9.90 20.90
C MET A 323 -1.02 -10.27 20.89
N GLY A 324 -1.56 -10.76 22.02
CA GLY A 324 -2.99 -11.04 22.18
C GLY A 324 -3.83 -9.79 21.95
N ASN A 325 -3.48 -8.68 22.61
CA ASN A 325 -4.18 -7.40 22.44
C ASN A 325 -4.05 -6.85 21.01
N TYR A 326 -2.90 -7.06 20.35
CA TYR A 326 -2.76 -6.68 18.94
C TYR A 326 -3.69 -7.48 18.03
N VAL A 327 -3.72 -8.80 18.18
CA VAL A 327 -4.60 -9.66 17.38
C VAL A 327 -6.06 -9.29 17.65
N TRP A 328 -6.44 -9.09 18.91
CA TRP A 328 -7.78 -8.63 19.27
C TRP A 328 -8.10 -7.30 18.61
N LYS A 329 -7.29 -6.25 18.81
CA LYS A 329 -7.51 -4.93 18.23
C LYS A 329 -7.58 -4.98 16.70
N TYR A 330 -6.71 -5.76 16.05
CA TYR A 330 -6.71 -5.91 14.60
C TYR A 330 -8.06 -6.40 14.08
N PHE A 331 -8.57 -7.51 14.62
CA PHE A 331 -9.86 -8.07 14.17
C PHE A 331 -11.05 -7.24 14.63
N HIS A 332 -10.93 -6.52 15.74
CA HIS A 332 -11.90 -5.52 16.16
C HIS A 332 -12.01 -4.37 15.12
N ASP A 333 -10.88 -3.77 14.74
CA ASP A 333 -10.82 -2.71 13.73
C ASP A 333 -11.36 -3.20 12.37
N MET A 334 -11.00 -4.43 11.95
CA MET A 334 -11.50 -5.02 10.70
C MET A 334 -13.00 -5.33 10.75
N HIS A 335 -13.52 -5.79 11.89
CA HIS A 335 -14.96 -5.99 12.07
C HIS A 335 -15.72 -4.67 11.98
N LEU A 336 -15.22 -3.62 12.63
CA LEU A 336 -15.79 -2.27 12.57
C LEU A 336 -15.78 -1.73 11.14
N HIS A 337 -14.67 -1.90 10.41
CA HIS A 337 -14.59 -1.57 8.98
C HIS A 337 -15.69 -2.26 8.17
N LEU A 338 -15.81 -3.58 8.27
CA LEU A 338 -16.83 -4.35 7.54
C LEU A 338 -18.25 -3.95 7.93
N GLN A 339 -18.48 -3.67 9.21
CA GLN A 339 -19.77 -3.22 9.75
C GLN A 339 -20.18 -1.87 9.13
N ASN A 340 -19.26 -0.90 9.12
CA ASN A 340 -19.51 0.46 8.67
C ASN A 340 -19.43 0.62 7.15
N LEU A 341 -18.90 -0.37 6.44
CA LEU A 341 -18.88 -0.40 4.97
C LEU A 341 -20.27 -0.67 4.39
N ARG A 342 -21.15 -1.42 5.08
CA ARG A 342 -22.46 -1.87 4.58
C ARG A 342 -23.33 -0.78 3.93
N PRO A 343 -23.48 0.44 4.50
CA PRO A 343 -24.29 1.49 3.89
C PRO A 343 -23.73 2.02 2.56
N ARG A 344 -22.44 1.78 2.30
CA ARG A 344 -21.72 2.20 1.07
C ARG A 344 -21.84 1.18 -0.06
N LEU A 345 -22.42 0.02 0.19
CA LEU A 345 -22.47 -1.07 -0.78
C LEU A 345 -23.84 -1.10 -1.49
N LYS A 346 -23.81 -1.22 -2.81
CA LYS A 346 -25.02 -1.57 -3.58
C LYS A 346 -25.50 -2.96 -3.15
N LYS A 347 -26.80 -3.22 -3.24
CA LYS A 347 -27.31 -4.59 -3.12
C LYS A 347 -26.68 -5.46 -4.20
N GLY A 348 -26.15 -6.62 -3.82
CA GLY A 348 -25.39 -7.51 -4.69
C GLY A 348 -23.92 -7.13 -4.85
N ALA A 349 -23.41 -6.16 -4.08
CA ALA A 349 -22.00 -5.79 -4.18
C ALA A 349 -21.08 -6.95 -3.82
N VAL A 350 -19.99 -7.11 -4.57
CA VAL A 350 -19.01 -8.18 -4.40
C VAL A 350 -17.78 -7.64 -3.68
N LEU A 351 -17.31 -8.37 -2.67
CA LEU A 351 -16.14 -8.02 -1.87
C LEU A 351 -15.02 -9.03 -2.17
N SER A 352 -13.80 -8.53 -2.35
CA SER A 352 -12.57 -9.31 -2.55
C SER A 352 -11.45 -8.72 -1.71
N TYR A 353 -11.15 -9.38 -0.57
CA TYR A 353 -10.11 -8.97 0.37
C TYR A 353 -8.91 -9.91 0.25
N ILE A 354 -7.78 -9.36 -0.15
CA ILE A 354 -6.51 -10.08 -0.22
C ILE A 354 -5.84 -9.99 1.15
N VAL A 355 -5.70 -11.12 1.83
CA VAL A 355 -5.17 -11.19 3.20
C VAL A 355 -4.18 -12.32 3.37
N GLY A 356 -3.15 -12.09 4.19
CA GLY A 356 -2.21 -13.13 4.59
C GLY A 356 -2.47 -13.61 6.00
N ASN A 357 -2.49 -14.93 6.21
CA ASN A 357 -2.50 -15.49 7.57
C ASN A 357 -1.19 -15.16 8.31
N SER A 358 -1.21 -15.34 9.63
CA SER A 358 -0.04 -15.10 10.48
C SER A 358 0.09 -16.12 11.60
N SER A 359 1.20 -16.05 12.33
CA SER A 359 1.46 -16.94 13.47
C SER A 359 2.17 -16.15 14.57
N PHE A 360 1.67 -16.26 15.79
CA PHE A 360 2.23 -15.63 17.00
C PHE A 360 2.52 -16.73 18.02
N TYR A 361 3.79 -16.88 18.39
CA TYR A 361 4.24 -17.89 19.37
C TYR A 361 3.77 -19.33 19.06
N GLY A 362 3.70 -19.67 17.77
CA GLY A 362 3.25 -20.98 17.29
C GLY A 362 1.73 -21.10 17.12
N VAL A 363 0.94 -20.19 17.71
CA VAL A 363 -0.50 -20.10 17.49
C VAL A 363 -0.77 -19.56 16.09
N GLN A 364 -1.51 -20.30 15.27
CA GLN A 364 -1.89 -19.88 13.92
C GLN A 364 -3.08 -18.93 13.99
N VAL A 365 -3.00 -17.84 13.24
CA VAL A 365 -4.08 -16.87 13.09
C VAL A 365 -4.58 -16.97 11.65
N HIS A 366 -5.61 -17.79 11.48
CA HIS A 366 -6.33 -18.01 10.22
C HIS A 366 -7.17 -16.78 9.88
N THR A 367 -6.50 -15.77 9.34
CA THR A 367 -7.09 -14.44 9.07
C THR A 367 -8.28 -14.55 8.14
N GLU A 368 -8.19 -15.42 7.15
CA GLU A 368 -9.26 -15.75 6.22
C GLU A 368 -10.53 -16.22 6.95
N GLN A 369 -10.42 -17.20 7.85
CA GLN A 369 -11.56 -17.76 8.58
C GLN A 369 -12.16 -16.75 9.56
N LEU A 370 -11.32 -15.99 10.26
CA LEU A 370 -11.76 -14.97 11.21
C LEU A 370 -12.50 -13.81 10.50
N LEU A 371 -12.08 -13.44 9.28
CA LEU A 371 -12.82 -12.49 8.46
C LEU A 371 -14.12 -13.08 7.91
N GLU A 372 -14.13 -14.35 7.49
CA GLU A 372 -15.36 -15.04 7.08
C GLU A 372 -16.42 -15.07 8.19
N ASP A 373 -16.01 -15.36 9.43
CA ASP A 373 -16.91 -15.36 10.59
C ASP A 373 -17.47 -13.96 10.89
N SER A 374 -16.63 -12.93 10.78
CA SER A 374 -17.02 -11.52 10.91
C SER A 374 -18.03 -11.10 9.84
N LEU A 375 -17.77 -11.45 8.57
CA LEU A 375 -18.70 -11.22 7.46
C LEU A 375 -20.04 -11.92 7.72
N ARG A 376 -20.01 -13.16 8.23
CA ARG A 376 -21.22 -13.94 8.53
C ARG A 376 -22.06 -13.30 9.62
N SER A 377 -21.43 -12.85 10.72
CA SER A 377 -22.16 -12.18 11.81
C SER A 377 -22.72 -10.82 11.41
N LEU A 378 -22.13 -10.16 10.40
CA LEU A 378 -22.59 -8.88 9.87
C LEU A 378 -23.68 -8.98 8.78
N GLY A 379 -24.06 -10.21 8.39
CA GLY A 379 -25.15 -10.48 7.45
C GLY A 379 -24.74 -10.51 5.98
N PHE A 380 -23.45 -10.65 5.68
CA PHE A 380 -23.00 -10.92 4.30
C PHE A 380 -23.34 -12.36 3.87
N THR A 381 -23.43 -12.57 2.57
CA THR A 381 -23.74 -13.85 1.92
C THR A 381 -22.59 -14.31 1.03
N ASN A 382 -22.64 -15.55 0.54
CA ASN A 382 -21.63 -16.13 -0.37
C ASN A 382 -20.19 -15.99 0.12
N ILE A 383 -20.01 -16.24 1.40
CA ILE A 383 -18.74 -16.07 2.09
C ILE A 383 -17.84 -17.28 1.82
N GLY A 384 -16.58 -17.02 1.48
CA GLY A 384 -15.54 -18.03 1.46
C GLY A 384 -14.17 -17.44 1.17
N SER A 385 -13.16 -18.30 1.10
CA SER A 385 -11.80 -17.88 0.75
C SER A 385 -11.10 -18.90 -0.14
N LYS A 386 -10.12 -18.43 -0.90
CA LYS A 386 -9.30 -19.25 -1.80
C LYS A 386 -7.84 -18.81 -1.71
N ILE A 387 -6.93 -19.79 -1.71
CA ILE A 387 -5.48 -19.53 -1.67
C ILE A 387 -5.05 -18.88 -2.99
N VAL A 388 -4.44 -17.70 -2.90
CA VAL A 388 -3.84 -16.99 -4.03
C VAL A 388 -2.42 -17.50 -4.27
N ARG A 389 -1.59 -17.53 -3.20
CA ARG A 389 -0.20 -18.00 -3.25
C ARG A 389 0.35 -18.35 -1.87
N LYS A 390 1.53 -18.98 -1.87
CA LYS A 390 2.36 -19.19 -0.68
C LYS A 390 3.29 -18.00 -0.41
N ARG A 391 3.50 -17.64 0.87
CA ARG A 391 4.40 -16.56 1.32
C ARG A 391 5.82 -17.10 1.60
N ASN A 392 6.82 -16.23 1.46
CA ASN A 392 8.25 -16.60 1.48
C ASN A 392 8.83 -16.89 2.86
N SER A 393 8.13 -16.56 3.96
CA SER A 393 8.70 -16.56 5.31
C SER A 393 8.61 -17.89 6.08
N LYS A 394 7.50 -18.65 5.95
CA LYS A 394 7.30 -19.95 6.62
C LYS A 394 6.45 -20.89 5.77
N LYS A 395 6.58 -22.21 5.97
CA LYS A 395 5.88 -23.23 5.16
C LYS A 395 4.34 -23.14 5.21
N GLU A 396 3.80 -22.55 6.26
CA GLU A 396 2.35 -22.51 6.58
C GLU A 396 1.71 -21.14 6.30
N LEU A 397 2.47 -20.18 5.74
CA LEU A 397 1.96 -18.85 5.47
C LEU A 397 1.53 -18.73 4.01
N PHE A 398 0.27 -18.31 3.82
CA PHE A 398 -0.39 -18.17 2.53
C PHE A 398 -1.05 -16.78 2.44
N GLU A 399 -1.29 -16.34 1.22
CA GLU A 399 -2.22 -15.25 0.92
C GLU A 399 -3.50 -15.85 0.35
N TYR A 400 -4.62 -15.31 0.80
CA TYR A 400 -5.97 -15.71 0.45
C TYR A 400 -6.69 -14.53 -0.18
N CYS A 401 -7.64 -14.83 -1.05
CA CYS A 401 -8.71 -13.93 -1.40
C CYS A 401 -9.95 -14.37 -0.63
N VAL A 402 -10.37 -13.57 0.35
CA VAL A 402 -11.65 -13.73 1.06
C VAL A 402 -12.70 -12.98 0.26
N TYR A 403 -13.78 -13.66 -0.10
CA TYR A 403 -14.87 -13.09 -0.88
C TYR A 403 -16.21 -13.22 -0.16
N ALA A 404 -17.09 -12.27 -0.44
CA ALA A 404 -18.48 -12.23 0.05
C ALA A 404 -19.33 -11.34 -0.84
N THR A 405 -20.65 -11.41 -0.69
CA THR A 405 -21.59 -10.49 -1.34
C THR A 405 -22.55 -9.84 -0.35
N TRP A 406 -22.95 -8.60 -0.64
CA TRP A 406 -23.84 -7.82 0.21
C TRP A 406 -25.31 -8.00 -0.19
N GLN A 407 -26.14 -8.54 0.72
CA GLN A 407 -27.59 -8.69 0.52
C GLN A 407 -28.01 -9.40 -0.78
N GLU A 408 -27.21 -10.38 -1.22
CA GLU A 408 -27.53 -11.19 -2.38
C GLU A 408 -28.26 -12.47 -1.95
N THR A 409 -29.22 -12.91 -2.76
CA THR A 409 -30.01 -14.13 -2.48
C THR A 409 -29.57 -15.34 -3.31
N ARG A 410 -28.64 -15.17 -4.27
CA ARG A 410 -28.10 -16.23 -5.14
C ARG A 410 -26.70 -16.62 -4.68
N LYS A 411 -26.23 -17.83 -5.02
CA LYS A 411 -24.83 -18.23 -4.80
C LYS A 411 -23.92 -17.58 -5.85
N TYR A 412 -23.05 -16.66 -5.40
CA TYR A 412 -21.96 -16.09 -6.20
C TYR A 412 -20.78 -17.06 -6.23
N GLU A 413 -20.36 -17.47 -7.42
CA GLU A 413 -19.10 -18.17 -7.64
C GLU A 413 -18.11 -17.24 -8.34
N PRO A 414 -16.98 -16.88 -7.72
CA PRO A 414 -16.06 -15.94 -8.33
C PRO A 414 -15.46 -16.52 -9.63
N ALA A 415 -15.72 -15.85 -10.75
CA ALA A 415 -15.36 -16.29 -12.10
C ALA A 415 -13.85 -16.49 -12.28
N TYR A 416 -13.03 -15.64 -11.64
CA TYR A 416 -11.55 -15.67 -11.72
C TYR A 416 -10.91 -16.96 -11.19
N PHE A 417 -11.63 -17.74 -10.38
CA PHE A 417 -11.16 -19.04 -9.90
C PHE A 417 -11.69 -20.25 -10.70
N ASN A 418 -12.65 -20.04 -11.61
CA ASN A 418 -13.20 -21.09 -12.45
C ASN A 418 -12.36 -21.25 -13.74
N SER A 419 -11.18 -21.83 -13.59
CA SER A 419 -10.28 -22.13 -14.72
C SER A 419 -10.72 -23.37 -15.52
N ARG A 420 -11.77 -23.22 -16.33
CA ARG A 420 -11.77 -23.85 -17.66
C ARG A 420 -11.10 -22.94 -18.70
N ALA A 421 -11.20 -21.61 -18.56
CA ALA A 421 -10.57 -20.65 -19.47
C ALA A 421 -9.05 -20.51 -19.28
N ALA A 422 -8.54 -20.47 -18.02
CA ALA A 422 -7.09 -20.35 -17.79
C ALA A 422 -6.27 -21.59 -18.18
N LYS A 423 -6.92 -22.74 -18.43
CA LYS A 423 -6.27 -23.94 -18.97
C LYS A 423 -6.14 -23.94 -20.49
N GLN A 424 -6.93 -23.13 -21.20
CA GLN A 424 -6.99 -23.18 -22.66
C GLN A 424 -5.98 -22.22 -23.32
N ILE A 425 -5.66 -21.10 -22.67
CA ILE A 425 -4.66 -20.13 -23.16
C ILE A 425 -3.22 -20.67 -23.10
N GLN A 426 -2.97 -21.74 -22.33
CA GLN A 426 -1.65 -22.38 -22.25
C GLN A 426 -1.45 -23.53 -23.27
N LEU A 427 -2.48 -23.88 -24.05
CA LEU A 427 -2.46 -24.99 -25.01
C LEU A 427 -2.58 -24.56 -26.49
N GLU A 428 -2.64 -23.26 -26.79
CA GLU A 428 -2.62 -22.74 -28.18
C GLU A 428 -1.32 -22.00 -28.54
N LEU A 429 -0.25 -22.18 -27.76
CA LEU A 429 1.09 -21.63 -28.05
C LEU A 429 2.20 -22.68 -28.12
N PHE A 430 1.85 -23.95 -28.41
CA PHE A 430 2.82 -24.98 -28.82
C PHE A 430 2.27 -25.85 -29.94
#